data_AF-A0A7C1NJX3-F1
#
_entry.id   AF-A0A7C1NJX3-F1
#
_cell.length_a   1.000
_cell.length_b   1.000
_cell.length_c   1.000
_cell.angle_alpha   90.00
_cell.angle_beta   90.00
_cell.angle_gamma   90.00
#
_symmetry.space_group_name_H-M   'P 1'
#
loop_
_entity.id
_entity.type
_entity.pdbx_description
1 polymer ?
#
loop_
_entity_poly.entity_id
_entity_poly.type
_entity_poly.pdbx_seq_one_letter_code
_entity_poly.pdbx_strand_id
1 'polypeptide(L)'
;MILDKITLHNFGLYKGRQSVDLTPPSSKKPVVLFGGQNGAGKTTFLDALLLVLYGSLARCSNRGTQAYDKFLLSCINKDVPPKDGASLELQFRHKLNGSEATYNLRRSWSQNRKGVKEHLEVHRNGCIDNVLSDEWNNYVEEFMPSRIANLFFFDGEKIEEFADISNSSELLSTAIHSLLGVDIIDKLSNDLVVLKRRKKETVKNQKAQEEINEFEVELDNLNGLKSDIKQNIASITTQIGILRKDKEKLEVIIREEGGDLFEQRADLEKSKEDAKLRIQIIGDELRVVASGPAPLLLIPELINKILEQDIAERHAIEADSFLGLLEERDALIIKKMKSSRASAKVLDEISSYLSHDRNSRGDNKATEAYLDISTDCKNKANALQNGLSDEIRSKVDSATNEFQKLYDLVDDIDRKLASVPDKETIYEKIKERQEIQFKIDKAEYEDKLLRDKLKKLDWEIEQKSRRLVRKIESS
;
A
#
# COMPACT_ATOMS: atom_id res chain seq x y z
N MET A 1 5.52 36.81 -0.98
CA MET A 1 6.39 38.01 -0.97
C MET A 1 7.76 37.60 -1.51
N ILE A 2 8.42 38.45 -2.31
CA ILE A 2 9.78 38.24 -2.83
C ILE A 2 10.61 39.48 -2.51
N LEU A 3 11.71 39.32 -1.78
CA LEU A 3 12.62 40.42 -1.45
C LEU A 3 13.55 40.71 -2.64
N ASP A 4 13.65 41.98 -3.03
CA ASP A 4 14.47 42.39 -4.17
C ASP A 4 15.76 43.08 -3.75
N LYS A 5 15.72 43.95 -2.73
CA LYS A 5 16.89 44.70 -2.27
C LYS A 5 16.74 45.17 -0.84
N ILE A 6 17.83 45.14 -0.07
CA ILE A 6 17.91 45.81 1.24
C ILE A 6 19.06 46.81 1.23
N THR A 7 18.84 47.98 1.83
CA THR A 7 19.89 48.97 2.07
C THR A 7 19.94 49.31 3.55
N LEU A 8 21.14 49.21 4.13
CA LEU A 8 21.42 49.56 5.52
C LEU A 8 22.27 50.83 5.53
N HIS A 9 21.93 51.76 6.42
CA HIS A 9 22.70 52.98 6.63
C HIS A 9 22.97 53.18 8.12
N ASN A 10 24.24 53.12 8.51
CA ASN A 10 24.68 53.28 9.90
C ASN A 10 23.96 52.35 10.91
N PHE A 11 23.63 51.12 10.51
CA PHE A 11 22.87 50.17 11.32
C PHE A 11 23.76 49.09 11.93
N GLY A 12 23.85 49.02 13.26
CA GLY A 12 24.63 48.01 13.98
C GLY A 12 26.09 48.01 13.54
N LEU A 13 26.55 46.90 12.96
CA LEU A 13 27.92 46.77 12.44
C LEU A 13 28.13 47.43 11.06
N TYR A 14 27.05 47.81 10.37
CA TYR A 14 27.10 48.38 9.03
C TYR A 14 27.26 49.91 9.09
N LYS A 15 28.49 50.40 8.94
CA LYS A 15 28.80 51.83 8.82
C LYS A 15 28.61 52.32 7.38
N GLY A 16 28.08 53.52 7.23
CA GLY A 16 27.79 54.12 5.92
C GLY A 16 26.62 53.44 5.21
N ARG A 17 26.46 53.71 3.91
CA ARG A 17 25.40 53.12 3.08
C ARG A 17 25.88 51.82 2.45
N GLN A 18 25.21 50.73 2.75
CA GLN A 18 25.50 49.40 2.18
C GLN A 18 24.21 48.82 1.60
N SER A 19 24.26 48.40 0.34
CA SER A 19 23.10 47.85 -0.37
C SER A 19 23.40 46.45 -0.85
N VAL A 20 22.40 45.57 -0.72
CA VAL A 20 22.49 44.16 -1.10
C VAL A 20 21.28 43.82 -1.96
N ASP A 21 21.55 43.33 -3.17
CA ASP A 21 20.52 42.83 -4.07
C ASP A 21 20.17 41.39 -3.66
N LEU A 22 18.88 41.15 -3.43
CA LEU A 22 18.30 39.88 -2.98
C LEU A 22 17.58 39.14 -4.11
N THR A 23 17.34 39.81 -5.24
CA THR A 23 16.78 39.17 -6.44
C THR A 23 17.81 38.18 -7.03
N PRO A 24 17.47 36.89 -7.17
CA PRO A 24 18.38 35.94 -7.78
C PRO A 24 18.65 36.26 -9.26
N PRO A 25 19.87 36.03 -9.78
CA PRO A 25 20.24 36.44 -11.14
C PRO A 25 19.52 35.65 -12.24
N SER A 26 18.97 34.47 -11.93
CA SER A 26 18.15 33.69 -12.85
C SER A 26 17.28 32.68 -12.10
N SER A 27 16.19 32.21 -12.71
CA SER A 27 15.35 31.14 -12.16
C SER A 27 16.10 29.82 -11.91
N LYS A 28 17.21 29.58 -12.61
CA LYS A 28 18.08 28.41 -12.43
C LYS A 28 19.04 28.53 -11.23
N LYS A 29 19.15 29.72 -10.63
CA LYS A 29 20.01 30.00 -9.46
C LYS A 29 19.17 30.72 -8.39
N PRO A 30 18.20 30.04 -7.76
CA PRO A 30 17.23 30.70 -6.87
C PRO A 30 17.79 31.04 -5.47
N VAL A 31 18.98 30.57 -5.12
CA VAL A 31 19.59 30.75 -3.81
C VAL A 31 20.62 31.88 -3.86
N VAL A 32 20.47 32.88 -2.98
CA VAL A 32 21.46 33.93 -2.73
C VAL A 32 22.21 33.56 -1.45
N LEU A 33 23.52 33.36 -1.55
CA LEU A 33 24.37 32.95 -0.44
C LEU A 33 25.20 34.13 0.06
N PHE A 34 25.05 34.46 1.34
CA PHE A 34 25.90 35.44 2.04
C PHE A 34 26.94 34.73 2.89
N GLY A 35 28.19 34.77 2.43
CA GLY A 35 29.34 34.26 3.17
C GLY A 35 29.94 35.34 4.08
N GLY A 36 30.11 35.03 5.37
CA GLY A 36 30.79 35.91 6.31
C GLY A 36 31.29 35.14 7.52
N GLN A 37 32.38 35.59 8.14
CA GLN A 37 32.88 35.01 9.39
C GLN A 37 31.90 35.25 10.54
N ASN A 38 32.06 34.54 11.66
CA ASN A 38 31.25 34.81 12.86
C ASN A 38 31.58 36.21 13.39
N GLY A 39 30.55 36.95 13.79
CA GLY A 39 30.67 38.37 14.12
C GLY A 39 30.70 39.35 12.93
N ALA A 40 30.65 38.87 11.68
CA ALA A 40 30.63 39.73 10.49
C ALA A 40 29.30 40.46 10.23
N GLY A 41 28.29 40.28 11.09
CA GLY A 41 26.99 40.97 10.98
C GLY A 41 25.85 40.18 10.33
N LYS A 42 25.96 38.85 10.24
CA LYS A 42 24.89 37.97 9.70
C LYS A 42 23.57 38.11 10.48
N THR A 43 23.61 37.95 11.80
CA THR A 43 22.42 38.14 12.66
C THR A 43 21.92 39.58 12.64
N THR A 44 22.83 40.57 12.57
CA THR A 44 22.46 41.99 12.40
C THR A 44 21.71 42.23 11.09
N PHE A 45 22.05 41.51 10.01
CA PHE A 45 21.34 41.59 8.74
C PHE A 45 19.91 41.03 8.85
N LEU A 46 19.74 39.90 9.53
CA LEU A 46 18.40 39.33 9.79
C LEU A 46 17.55 40.27 10.66
N ASP A 47 18.14 40.86 11.71
CA ASP A 47 17.46 41.85 12.56
C ASP A 47 17.05 43.10 11.75
N ALA A 48 17.82 43.50 10.74
CA ALA A 48 17.46 44.61 9.86
C ALA A 48 16.19 44.32 9.05
N LEU A 49 16.04 43.09 8.53
CA LEU A 49 14.85 42.66 7.80
C LEU A 49 13.59 42.67 8.70
N LEU A 50 13.73 42.19 9.93
CA LEU A 50 12.64 42.21 10.90
C LEU A 50 12.29 43.65 11.31
N LEU A 51 13.28 44.49 11.60
CA LEU A 51 13.06 45.85 12.09
C LEU A 51 12.44 46.74 11.02
N VAL A 52 12.89 46.66 9.76
CA VAL A 52 12.30 47.48 8.68
C VAL A 52 10.82 47.15 8.49
N LEU A 53 10.45 45.86 8.50
CA LEU A 53 9.07 45.40 8.34
C LEU A 53 8.19 45.72 9.55
N TYR A 54 8.64 45.43 10.78
CA TYR A 54 7.75 45.39 11.95
C TYR A 54 7.97 46.52 12.96
N GLY A 55 9.08 47.28 12.87
CA GLY A 55 9.38 48.37 13.80
C GLY A 55 9.33 47.90 15.26
N SER A 56 8.45 48.52 16.06
CA SER A 56 8.26 48.20 17.48
C SER A 56 7.71 46.81 17.76
N LEU A 57 7.11 46.13 16.77
CA LEU A 57 6.65 44.75 16.85
C LEU A 57 7.78 43.74 16.52
N ALA A 58 8.91 44.20 16.01
CA ALA A 58 10.04 43.34 15.66
C ALA A 58 10.63 42.66 16.91
N ARG A 59 10.81 41.34 16.81
CA ARG A 59 11.48 40.49 17.81
C ARG A 59 12.96 40.34 17.47
N CYS A 60 13.72 41.42 17.55
CA CYS A 60 15.16 41.40 17.25
C CYS A 60 15.97 40.72 18.36
N SER A 61 17.04 40.03 17.95
CA SER A 61 17.89 39.22 18.85
C SER A 61 18.47 40.02 20.02
N ASN A 62 18.82 41.29 19.79
CA ASN A 62 19.52 42.15 20.76
C ASN A 62 18.60 43.05 21.61
N ARG A 63 17.27 42.94 21.47
CA ARG A 63 16.33 43.86 22.15
C ARG A 63 16.11 43.51 23.63
N GLY A 64 15.99 42.22 23.95
CA GLY A 64 15.62 41.79 25.30
C GLY A 64 14.37 42.50 25.83
N THR A 65 14.45 43.06 27.04
CA THR A 65 13.39 43.85 27.69
C THR A 65 13.55 45.36 27.53
N GLN A 66 14.44 45.82 26.63
CA GLN A 66 14.71 47.25 26.45
C GLN A 66 13.51 47.98 25.84
N ALA A 67 13.26 49.19 26.35
CA ALA A 67 12.32 50.12 25.74
C ALA A 67 12.73 50.43 24.29
N TYR A 68 11.75 50.54 23.40
CA TYR A 68 11.97 50.61 21.95
C TYR A 68 12.90 51.77 21.54
N ASP A 69 12.73 52.96 22.11
CA ASP A 69 13.58 54.12 21.81
C ASP A 69 15.05 53.87 22.18
N LYS A 70 15.30 53.20 23.32
CA LYS A 70 16.68 52.84 23.72
C LYS A 70 17.28 51.80 22.78
N PHE A 71 16.45 50.87 22.31
CA PHE A 71 16.85 49.87 21.33
C PHE A 71 17.20 50.52 19.98
N LEU A 72 16.40 51.46 19.49
CA LEU A 72 16.72 52.18 18.26
C LEU A 72 18.07 52.93 18.36
N LEU A 73 18.36 53.57 19.49
CA LEU A 73 19.68 54.20 19.71
C LEU A 73 20.82 53.19 19.71
N SER A 74 20.64 52.03 20.35
CA SER A 74 21.69 51.00 20.39
C SER A 74 21.93 50.35 19.02
N CYS A 75 20.95 50.42 18.12
CA CYS A 75 21.08 50.00 16.73
C CYS A 75 21.84 51.00 15.83
N ILE A 76 22.16 52.21 16.29
CA ILE A 76 23.01 53.12 15.51
C ILE A 76 24.46 52.65 15.60
N ASN A 77 25.18 52.65 14.47
CA ASN A 77 26.59 52.27 14.43
C ASN A 77 27.43 53.10 15.41
N LYS A 78 28.28 52.44 16.19
CA LYS A 78 29.04 53.06 17.29
C LYS A 78 30.03 54.14 16.83
N ASP A 79 30.47 54.10 15.57
CA ASP A 79 31.43 55.05 15.02
C ASP A 79 30.75 56.26 14.36
N VAL A 80 29.45 56.46 14.59
CA VAL A 80 28.64 57.53 14.03
C VAL A 80 27.91 58.27 15.16
N PRO A 81 27.90 59.61 15.17
CA PRO A 81 27.11 60.38 16.12
C PRO A 81 25.62 59.98 16.08
N PRO A 82 24.96 59.76 17.24
CA PRO A 82 23.53 59.40 17.27
C PRO A 82 22.59 60.41 16.59
N LYS A 83 23.06 61.65 16.38
CA LYS A 83 22.33 62.70 15.63
C LYS A 83 22.26 62.42 14.13
N ASP A 84 23.26 61.75 13.56
CA ASP A 84 23.29 61.41 12.13
C ASP A 84 22.33 60.25 11.83
N GLY A 85 21.99 59.46 12.86
CA GLY A 85 20.95 58.45 12.81
C GLY A 85 21.31 57.21 11.99
N ALA A 86 20.31 56.36 11.81
CA ALA A 86 20.37 55.16 10.99
C ALA A 86 19.10 55.01 10.15
N SER A 87 19.20 54.29 9.04
CA SER A 87 18.04 53.96 8.22
C SER A 87 18.16 52.59 7.57
N LEU A 88 17.01 51.97 7.36
CA LEU A 88 16.84 50.70 6.67
C LEU A 88 15.86 50.92 5.52
N GLU A 89 16.22 50.43 4.33
CA GLU A 89 15.35 50.42 3.16
C GLU A 89 15.16 48.98 2.68
N LEU A 90 13.93 48.57 2.42
CA LEU A 90 13.60 47.25 1.91
C LEU A 90 12.67 47.35 0.70
N GLN A 91 13.15 46.83 -0.43
CA GLN A 91 12.38 46.69 -1.64
C GLN A 91 11.92 45.25 -1.81
N PHE A 92 10.63 45.04 -2.06
CA PHE A 92 10.06 43.71 -2.28
C PHE A 92 8.83 43.77 -3.18
N ARG A 93 8.48 42.61 -3.74
CA ARG A 93 7.26 42.38 -4.52
C ARG A 93 6.27 41.51 -3.76
N HIS A 94 5.01 41.93 -3.81
CA HIS A 94 3.91 41.19 -3.20
C HIS A 94 2.72 41.16 -4.14
N LYS A 95 2.09 39.99 -4.26
CA LYS A 95 0.92 39.78 -5.11
C LYS A 95 -0.34 39.81 -4.24
N LEU A 96 -1.15 40.84 -4.44
CA LEU A 96 -2.43 41.00 -3.74
C LEU A 96 -3.56 40.91 -4.78
N ASN A 97 -4.57 40.08 -4.54
CA ASN A 97 -5.74 39.93 -5.42
C ASN A 97 -5.40 39.72 -6.90
N GLY A 98 -4.35 38.93 -7.18
CA GLY A 98 -3.92 38.63 -8.53
C GLY A 98 -2.96 39.64 -9.18
N SER A 99 -2.78 40.83 -8.61
CA SER A 99 -1.90 41.88 -9.15
C SER A 99 -0.60 42.00 -8.33
N GLU A 100 0.54 41.99 -9.00
CA GLU A 100 1.85 42.21 -8.36
C GLU A 100 2.10 43.71 -8.19
N ALA A 101 2.48 44.13 -6.98
CA ALA A 101 2.92 45.48 -6.70
C ALA A 101 4.33 45.47 -6.11
N THR A 102 5.07 46.53 -6.38
CA THR A 102 6.40 46.79 -5.82
C THR A 102 6.28 47.73 -4.63
N TYR A 103 6.96 47.39 -3.54
CA TYR A 103 6.97 48.17 -2.31
C TYR A 103 8.41 48.54 -1.99
N ASN A 104 8.62 49.80 -1.60
CA ASN A 104 9.88 50.25 -1.04
C ASN A 104 9.60 50.89 0.32
N LEU A 105 10.06 50.21 1.37
CA LEU A 105 9.91 50.61 2.75
C LEU A 105 11.17 51.30 3.21
N ARG A 106 11.07 52.51 3.75
CA ARG A 106 12.20 53.23 4.34
C ARG A 106 11.88 53.60 5.78
N ARG A 107 12.59 52.98 6.72
CA ARG A 107 12.51 53.28 8.15
C ARG A 107 13.79 53.99 8.58
N SER A 108 13.67 55.16 9.18
CA SER A 108 14.81 55.97 9.61
C SER A 108 14.60 56.50 11.01
N TRP A 109 15.69 56.64 11.76
CA TRP A 109 15.63 57.20 13.11
C TRP A 109 16.91 57.96 13.47
N SER A 110 16.76 58.99 14.29
CA SER A 110 17.88 59.78 14.80
C SER A 110 17.57 60.34 16.19
N GLN A 111 18.62 60.69 16.93
CA GLN A 111 18.49 61.33 18.23
C GLN A 111 18.21 62.84 18.07
N ASN A 112 17.12 63.31 18.67
CA ASN A 112 16.81 64.73 18.81
C ASN A 112 16.93 65.18 20.29
N ARG A 113 16.65 66.46 20.58
CA ARG A 113 16.74 67.03 21.95
C ARG A 113 15.75 66.42 22.97
N LYS A 114 14.68 65.76 22.51
CA LYS A 114 13.57 65.19 23.30
C LYS A 114 13.54 63.66 23.31
N GLY A 115 14.42 62.97 22.57
CA GLY A 115 14.44 61.51 22.46
C GLY A 115 14.79 61.02 21.05
N VAL A 116 14.35 59.82 20.70
CA VAL A 116 14.49 59.27 19.34
C VAL A 116 13.27 59.66 18.52
N LYS A 117 13.49 60.11 17.30
CA LYS A 117 12.41 60.28 16.32
C LYS A 117 12.57 59.24 15.23
N GLU A 118 11.61 58.34 15.13
CA GLU A 118 11.47 57.39 14.03
C GLU A 118 10.55 57.97 12.95
N HIS A 119 10.85 57.67 11.69
CA HIS A 119 10.03 57.98 10.53
C HIS A 119 9.99 56.77 9.59
N LEU A 120 8.78 56.37 9.20
CA LEU A 120 8.52 55.33 8.21
C LEU A 120 7.90 55.97 6.96
N GLU A 121 8.43 55.61 5.81
CA GLU A 121 7.97 56.06 4.50
C GLU A 121 7.77 54.83 3.61
N VAL A 122 6.60 54.68 3.02
CA VAL A 122 6.26 53.55 2.15
C VAL A 122 5.94 54.06 0.75
N HIS A 123 6.66 53.53 -0.24
CA HIS A 123 6.38 53.77 -1.64
C HIS A 123 5.75 52.53 -2.26
N ARG A 124 4.63 52.70 -2.95
CA ARG A 124 3.97 51.66 -3.73
C ARG A 124 4.07 51.99 -5.20
N ASN A 125 4.67 51.09 -5.99
CA ASN A 125 4.90 51.29 -7.43
C ASN A 125 5.64 52.61 -7.76
N GLY A 126 6.58 53.00 -6.89
CA GLY A 126 7.39 54.21 -7.06
C GLY A 126 6.75 55.52 -6.59
N CYS A 127 5.51 55.48 -6.11
CA CYS A 127 4.81 56.65 -5.55
C CYS A 127 4.70 56.53 -4.03
N ILE A 128 4.90 57.64 -3.30
CA ILE A 128 4.67 57.70 -1.84
C ILE A 128 3.19 57.42 -1.56
N ASP A 129 2.93 56.48 -0.65
CA ASP A 129 1.60 56.16 -0.15
C ASP A 129 1.53 56.53 1.34
N ASN A 130 1.02 57.73 1.63
CA ASN A 130 0.95 58.25 2.99
C ASN A 130 0.01 57.42 3.88
N VAL A 131 -1.10 56.94 3.32
CA VAL A 131 -2.07 56.11 4.06
C VAL A 131 -1.40 54.81 4.46
N LEU A 132 -0.71 54.17 3.51
CA LEU A 132 0.02 52.94 3.78
C LEU A 132 1.20 53.15 4.74
N SER A 133 1.82 54.34 4.74
CA SER A 133 2.90 54.68 5.67
C SER A 133 2.39 54.77 7.11
N ASP A 134 1.20 55.36 7.32
CA ASP A 134 0.57 55.49 8.63
C ASP A 134 0.01 54.16 9.15
N GLU A 135 -0.58 53.34 8.27
CA GLU A 135 -1.23 52.06 8.58
C GLU A 135 -0.34 50.84 8.34
N TRP A 136 0.97 51.04 8.12
CA TRP A 136 1.88 49.97 7.71
C TRP A 136 1.87 48.75 8.65
N ASN A 137 1.85 48.99 9.95
CA ASN A 137 1.87 47.91 10.94
C ASN A 137 0.63 47.02 10.85
N ASN A 138 -0.54 47.59 10.53
CA ASN A 138 -1.76 46.81 10.31
C ASN A 138 -1.67 46.05 8.98
N TYR A 139 -1.16 46.71 7.95
CA TYR A 139 -1.02 46.12 6.62
C TYR A 139 -0.06 44.93 6.60
N VAL A 140 1.11 45.04 7.24
CA VAL A 140 2.10 43.95 7.29
C VAL A 140 1.59 42.76 8.10
N GLU A 141 0.79 42.98 9.14
CA GLU A 141 0.17 41.89 9.92
C GLU A 141 -0.87 41.10 9.12
N GLU A 142 -1.51 41.69 8.11
CA GLU A 142 -2.49 40.99 7.28
C GLU A 142 -1.85 39.91 6.39
N PHE A 143 -0.68 40.20 5.79
CA PHE A 143 -0.04 39.27 4.85
C PHE A 143 1.20 38.56 5.41
N MET A 144 1.82 39.07 6.47
CA MET A 144 2.96 38.42 7.13
C MET A 144 2.99 38.73 8.63
N PRO A 145 2.18 38.02 9.43
CA PRO A 145 2.09 38.29 10.86
C PRO A 145 3.44 38.24 11.59
N SER A 146 3.71 39.19 12.49
CA SER A 146 5.00 39.25 13.20
C SER A 146 5.29 38.01 14.04
N ARG A 147 4.24 37.30 14.50
CA ARG A 147 4.35 36.06 15.28
C ARG A 147 4.97 34.91 14.50
N ILE A 148 4.73 34.86 13.19
CA ILE A 148 5.26 33.80 12.32
C ILE A 148 6.51 34.24 11.56
N ALA A 149 6.93 35.50 11.68
CA ALA A 149 8.10 36.04 11.00
C ALA A 149 9.36 35.21 11.26
N ASN A 150 9.50 34.64 12.47
CA ASN A 150 10.61 33.77 12.84
C ASN A 150 10.64 32.41 12.11
N LEU A 151 9.57 32.02 11.40
CA LEU A 151 9.60 30.86 10.50
C LEU A 151 10.26 31.18 9.15
N PHE A 152 10.26 32.46 8.75
CA PHE A 152 10.84 32.94 7.49
C PHE A 152 12.22 33.57 7.68
N PHE A 153 12.42 34.23 8.82
CA PHE A 153 13.64 34.92 9.21
C PHE A 153 14.20 34.29 10.49
N PHE A 154 14.96 33.21 10.36
CA PHE A 154 15.56 32.50 11.48
C PHE A 154 17.09 32.48 11.40
N ASP A 155 17.71 32.38 12.57
CA ASP A 155 19.14 32.11 12.68
C ASP A 155 19.38 30.60 12.57
N GLY A 156 20.43 30.20 11.87
CA GLY A 156 20.77 28.79 11.65
C GLY A 156 21.06 28.03 12.94
N GLU A 157 21.57 28.72 13.95
CA GLU A 157 21.80 28.15 15.30
C GLU A 157 20.49 27.78 16.02
N LYS A 158 19.37 28.40 15.64
CA LYS A 158 18.05 28.12 16.22
C LYS A 158 17.29 27.00 15.50
N ILE A 159 17.83 26.47 14.39
CA ILE A 159 17.21 25.34 13.68
C ILE A 159 17.14 24.10 14.56
N GLU A 160 18.08 23.90 15.50
CA GLU A 160 18.05 22.78 16.44
C GLU A 160 16.80 22.79 17.34
N GLU A 161 16.34 23.96 17.79
CA GLU A 161 15.08 24.08 18.55
C GLU A 161 13.84 23.74 17.71
N PHE A 162 13.90 23.95 16.39
CA PHE A 162 12.83 23.59 15.45
C PHE A 162 12.91 22.14 14.96
N ALA A 163 14.09 21.51 15.02
CA ALA A 163 14.32 20.14 14.61
C ALA A 163 13.92 19.11 15.69
N ASP A 164 13.78 19.56 16.94
CA ASP A 164 13.36 18.69 18.04
C ASP A 164 11.85 18.40 17.98
N ILE A 165 11.49 17.14 17.72
CA ILE A 165 10.13 16.70 17.37
C ILE A 165 9.12 17.00 18.49
N SER A 166 9.57 17.06 19.73
CA SER A 166 8.72 17.31 20.90
C SER A 166 8.25 18.76 21.01
N ASN A 167 9.15 19.74 20.80
CA ASN A 167 8.87 21.18 20.94
C ASN A 167 8.38 21.81 19.62
N SER A 168 8.77 21.24 18.49
CA SER A 168 8.35 21.71 17.16
C SER A 168 6.83 21.58 16.96
N SER A 169 6.20 20.54 17.50
CA SER A 169 4.75 20.34 17.34
C SER A 169 3.92 21.45 17.99
N GLU A 170 4.29 21.90 19.20
CA GLU A 170 3.57 22.96 19.93
C GLU A 170 3.84 24.35 19.34
N LEU A 171 5.09 24.68 19.00
CA LEU A 171 5.42 25.98 18.41
C LEU A 171 4.81 26.14 17.01
N LEU A 172 4.85 25.07 16.20
CA LEU A 172 4.30 25.07 14.85
C LEU A 172 2.76 25.02 14.89
N SER A 173 2.16 24.28 15.82
CA SER A 173 0.73 24.35 16.13
C SER A 173 0.30 25.77 16.51
N THR A 174 1.01 26.43 17.41
CA THR A 174 0.69 27.79 17.86
C THR A 174 0.82 28.81 16.73
N ALA A 175 1.86 28.68 15.90
CA ALA A 175 2.05 29.52 14.71
C ALA A 175 0.95 29.31 13.67
N ILE A 176 0.53 28.06 13.43
CA ILE A 176 -0.58 27.70 12.54
C ILE A 176 -1.91 28.22 13.10
N HIS A 177 -2.16 28.06 14.41
CA HIS A 177 -3.37 28.57 15.06
C HIS A 177 -3.47 30.09 14.96
N SER A 178 -2.35 30.80 15.12
CA SER A 178 -2.30 32.26 14.95
C SER A 178 -2.50 32.68 13.48
N LEU A 179 -1.93 31.93 12.52
CA LEU A 179 -2.18 32.11 11.08
C LEU A 179 -3.66 31.91 10.71
N LEU A 180 -4.32 30.94 11.34
CA LEU A 180 -5.73 30.62 11.11
C LEU A 180 -6.69 31.47 11.97
N GLY A 181 -6.17 32.37 12.82
CA GLY A 181 -6.97 33.22 13.71
C GLY A 181 -7.71 32.46 14.82
N VAL A 182 -7.29 31.24 15.14
CA VAL A 182 -7.90 30.40 16.20
C VAL A 182 -7.62 31.00 17.58
N ASP A 183 -6.52 31.73 17.74
CA ASP A 183 -6.16 32.45 18.96
C ASP A 183 -7.16 33.56 19.33
N ILE A 184 -7.88 34.10 18.34
CA ILE A 184 -8.99 35.05 18.57
C ILE A 184 -10.17 34.33 19.22
N ILE A 185 -10.44 33.09 18.84
CA ILE A 185 -11.52 32.26 19.39
C ILE A 185 -11.22 31.95 20.87
N ASP A 186 -9.96 31.65 21.21
CA ASP A 186 -9.54 31.41 22.59
C ASP A 186 -9.66 32.66 23.46
N LYS A 187 -9.25 33.83 22.94
CA LYS A 187 -9.45 35.11 23.65
C LYS A 187 -10.93 35.42 23.85
N LEU A 188 -11.75 35.25 22.82
CA LEU A 188 -13.19 35.45 22.90
C LEU A 188 -13.81 34.53 23.96
N SER A 189 -13.39 33.27 24.03
CA SER A 189 -13.83 32.31 25.05
C SER A 189 -13.54 32.84 26.46
N ASN A 190 -12.31 33.31 26.70
CA ASN A 190 -11.92 33.88 27.99
C ASN A 190 -12.70 35.16 28.34
N ASP A 191 -12.89 36.06 27.37
CA ASP A 191 -13.64 37.30 27.55
C ASP A 191 -15.12 37.01 27.86
N LEU A 192 -15.71 35.99 27.23
CA LEU A 192 -17.07 35.53 27.51
C LEU A 192 -17.23 34.98 28.94
N VAL A 193 -16.21 34.31 29.49
CA VAL A 193 -16.22 33.88 30.90
C VAL A 193 -16.25 35.08 31.84
N VAL A 194 -15.45 36.11 31.57
CA VAL A 194 -15.43 37.35 32.36
C VAL A 194 -16.77 38.10 32.27
N LEU A 195 -17.34 38.18 31.07
CA LEU A 195 -18.66 38.80 30.85
C LEU A 195 -19.77 38.03 31.57
N LYS A 196 -19.78 36.69 31.51
CA LYS A 196 -20.72 35.84 32.26
C LYS A 196 -20.64 36.13 33.76
N ARG A 197 -19.43 36.24 34.31
CA ARG A 197 -19.20 36.57 35.73
C ARG A 197 -19.75 37.95 36.10
N ARG A 198 -19.54 38.96 35.26
CA ARG A 198 -20.08 40.32 35.49
C ARG A 198 -21.61 40.37 35.42
N LYS A 199 -22.24 39.63 34.50
CA LYS A 199 -23.70 39.55 34.38
C LYS A 199 -24.34 38.83 35.58
N LYS A 200 -23.63 37.89 36.21
CA LYS A 200 -24.03 37.22 37.46
C LYS A 200 -24.14 38.19 38.65
N GLU A 201 -23.26 39.18 38.73
CA GLU A 201 -23.29 40.20 39.81
C GLU A 201 -24.50 41.15 39.69
N THR A 202 -25.18 41.17 38.54
CA THR A 202 -26.39 41.99 38.31
C THR A 202 -27.71 41.27 38.62
N VAL A 203 -27.70 39.95 38.88
CA VAL A 203 -28.89 39.16 39.22
C VAL A 203 -29.34 39.49 40.65
N LYS A 204 -30.54 40.05 40.81
CA LYS A 204 -31.05 40.54 42.12
C LYS A 204 -31.88 39.52 42.91
N ASN A 205 -32.28 38.41 42.30
CA ASN A 205 -33.15 37.41 42.91
C ASN A 205 -32.32 36.29 43.58
N GLN A 206 -32.37 36.23 44.91
CA GLN A 206 -31.57 35.29 45.72
C GLN A 206 -31.89 33.81 45.41
N LYS A 207 -33.14 33.49 45.10
CA LYS A 207 -33.57 32.13 44.73
C LYS A 207 -33.05 31.70 43.36
N ALA A 208 -32.97 32.64 42.42
CA ALA A 208 -32.36 32.39 41.11
C ALA A 208 -30.84 32.21 41.21
N GLN A 209 -30.19 32.93 42.13
CA GLN A 209 -28.76 32.82 42.37
C GLN A 209 -28.36 31.45 42.96
N GLU A 210 -29.18 30.90 43.86
CA GLU A 210 -28.99 29.55 44.42
C GLU A 210 -29.11 28.47 43.33
N GLU A 211 -30.18 28.50 42.52
CA GLU A 211 -30.36 27.56 41.40
C GLU A 211 -29.24 27.67 40.34
N ILE A 212 -28.74 28.88 40.06
CA ILE A 212 -27.59 29.11 39.15
C ILE A 212 -26.32 28.46 39.71
N ASN A 213 -26.06 28.61 41.01
CA ASN A 213 -24.88 28.00 41.65
C ASN A 213 -24.98 26.47 41.64
N GLU A 214 -26.16 25.88 41.86
CA GLU A 214 -26.36 24.43 41.77
C GLU A 214 -26.02 23.90 40.37
N PHE A 215 -26.54 24.54 39.32
CA PHE A 215 -26.21 24.16 37.94
C PHE A 215 -24.72 24.31 37.61
N GLU A 216 -24.03 25.30 38.19
CA GLU A 216 -22.59 25.48 38.00
C GLU A 216 -21.77 24.39 38.69
N VAL A 217 -22.13 24.01 39.93
CA VAL A 217 -21.48 22.89 40.65
C VAL A 217 -21.68 21.57 39.89
N GLU A 218 -22.88 21.33 39.37
CA GLU A 218 -23.15 20.15 38.55
C GLU A 218 -22.35 20.15 37.25
N LEU A 219 -22.23 21.29 36.57
CA LEU A 219 -21.42 21.41 35.35
C LEU A 219 -19.93 21.21 35.62
N ASP A 220 -19.41 21.72 36.74
CA ASP A 220 -18.02 21.53 37.13
C ASP A 220 -17.72 20.05 37.39
N ASN A 221 -18.62 19.36 38.11
CA ASN A 221 -18.53 17.90 38.31
C ASN A 221 -18.55 17.13 36.98
N LEU A 222 -19.45 17.47 36.05
CA LEU A 222 -19.51 16.82 34.73
C LEU A 222 -18.25 17.10 33.89
N ASN A 223 -17.69 18.30 33.98
CA ASN A 223 -16.43 18.64 33.30
C ASN A 223 -15.22 17.92 33.93
N GLY A 224 -15.20 17.72 35.25
CA GLY A 224 -14.22 16.89 35.94
C GLY A 224 -14.25 15.45 35.43
N LEU A 225 -15.44 14.83 35.42
CA LEU A 225 -15.63 13.49 34.85
C LEU A 225 -15.20 13.40 33.37
N LYS A 226 -15.44 14.46 32.59
CA LYS A 226 -15.01 14.53 31.19
C LYS A 226 -13.49 14.55 31.07
N SER A 227 -12.81 15.29 31.94
CA SER A 227 -11.35 15.33 31.99
C SER A 227 -10.78 13.95 32.32
N ASP A 228 -11.34 13.26 33.32
CA ASP A 228 -10.91 11.92 33.73
C ASP A 228 -11.09 10.90 32.60
N ILE A 229 -12.25 10.92 31.91
CA ILE A 229 -12.50 10.03 30.77
C ILE A 229 -11.51 10.30 29.63
N LYS A 230 -11.20 11.58 29.33
CA LYS A 230 -10.20 11.93 28.31
C LYS A 230 -8.80 11.44 28.68
N GLN A 231 -8.41 11.56 29.94
CA GLN A 231 -7.13 11.04 30.43
C GLN A 231 -7.05 9.51 30.31
N ASN A 232 -8.14 8.81 30.63
CA ASN A 232 -8.23 7.37 30.46
C ASN A 232 -8.14 6.94 28.99
N ILE A 233 -8.82 7.66 28.08
CA ILE A 233 -8.71 7.43 26.63
C ILE A 233 -7.25 7.61 26.16
N ALA A 234 -6.57 8.67 26.60
CA ALA A 234 -5.18 8.92 26.24
C ALA A 234 -4.23 7.80 26.74
N SER A 235 -4.44 7.33 27.96
CA SER A 235 -3.69 6.20 28.55
C SER A 235 -3.90 4.91 27.74
N ILE A 236 -5.14 4.54 27.45
CA ILE A 236 -5.47 3.33 26.68
C ILE A 236 -4.95 3.44 25.24
N THR A 237 -5.08 4.60 24.61
CA THR A 237 -4.54 4.83 23.27
C THR A 237 -3.03 4.62 23.24
N THR A 238 -2.31 5.07 24.27
CA THR A 238 -0.87 4.85 24.42
C THR A 238 -0.54 3.37 24.59
N GLN A 239 -1.31 2.66 25.42
CA GLN A 239 -1.16 1.21 25.62
C GLN A 239 -1.38 0.42 24.32
N ILE A 240 -2.41 0.75 23.54
CA ILE A 240 -2.66 0.16 22.22
C ILE A 240 -1.45 0.40 21.31
N GLY A 241 -0.89 1.61 21.30
CA GLY A 241 0.31 1.93 20.51
C GLY A 241 1.52 1.07 20.87
N ILE A 242 1.77 0.86 22.16
CA ILE A 242 2.86 -0.01 22.64
C ILE A 242 2.61 -1.47 22.22
N LEU A 243 1.42 -2.00 22.48
CA LEU A 243 1.06 -3.38 22.13
C LEU A 243 1.16 -3.64 20.63
N ARG A 244 0.73 -2.69 19.79
CA ARG A 244 0.87 -2.80 18.33
C ARG A 244 2.33 -2.85 17.88
N LYS A 245 3.20 -2.02 18.50
CA LYS A 245 4.63 -2.04 18.21
C LYS A 245 5.29 -3.35 18.63
N ASP A 246 4.90 -3.90 19.77
CA ASP A 246 5.42 -5.18 20.24
C ASP A 246 4.92 -6.35 19.37
N LYS A 247 3.66 -6.28 18.91
CA LYS A 247 3.12 -7.21 17.91
C LYS A 247 3.91 -7.16 16.60
N GLU A 248 4.20 -5.97 16.08
CA GLU A 248 4.95 -5.79 14.83
C GLU A 248 6.36 -6.36 14.93
N LYS A 249 7.08 -6.12 16.04
CA LYS A 249 8.39 -6.75 16.29
C LYS A 249 8.29 -8.27 16.28
N LEU A 250 7.28 -8.82 16.95
CA LEU A 250 7.08 -10.26 17.03
C LEU A 250 6.72 -10.86 15.67
N GLU A 251 5.93 -10.17 14.84
CA GLU A 251 5.62 -10.58 13.47
C GLU A 251 6.86 -10.61 12.58
N VAL A 252 7.79 -9.65 12.72
CA VAL A 252 9.08 -9.68 11.99
C VAL A 252 9.89 -10.92 12.39
N ILE A 253 10.00 -11.21 13.69
CA ILE A 253 10.73 -12.40 14.18
C ILE A 253 10.07 -13.69 13.68
N ILE A 254 8.74 -13.79 13.76
CA ILE A 254 7.98 -14.95 13.26
C ILE A 254 8.24 -15.13 11.76
N ARG A 255 8.28 -14.05 10.97
CA ARG A 255 8.53 -14.13 9.53
C ARG A 255 9.97 -14.56 9.21
N GLU A 256 10.96 -14.00 9.91
CA GLU A 256 12.38 -14.36 9.75
C GLU A 256 12.62 -15.83 10.14
N GLU A 257 11.91 -16.32 11.15
CA GLU A 257 11.92 -17.71 11.58
C GLU A 257 10.95 -18.59 10.75
N GLY A 258 10.41 -18.14 9.62
CA GLY A 258 9.60 -19.00 8.72
C GLY A 258 8.22 -19.39 9.25
N GLY A 259 7.62 -18.60 10.15
CA GLY A 259 6.31 -18.85 10.73
C GLY A 259 5.14 -18.93 9.75
N ASP A 260 5.24 -18.28 8.58
CA ASP A 260 4.24 -18.40 7.51
C ASP A 260 4.12 -19.87 7.03
N LEU A 261 5.25 -20.58 6.95
CA LEU A 261 5.28 -22.00 6.60
C LEU A 261 4.77 -22.89 7.74
N PHE A 262 4.95 -22.45 9.00
CA PHE A 262 4.40 -23.15 10.16
C PHE A 262 2.88 -23.06 10.21
N GLU A 263 2.28 -21.91 9.92
CA GLU A 263 0.83 -21.76 9.84
C GLU A 263 0.23 -22.58 8.70
N GLN A 264 0.89 -22.62 7.54
CA GLN A 264 0.48 -23.44 6.39
C GLN A 264 0.82 -24.92 6.56
N ARG A 265 1.56 -25.31 7.60
CA ARG A 265 2.05 -26.68 7.78
C ARG A 265 0.93 -27.69 7.85
N ALA A 266 -0.12 -27.41 8.62
CA ALA A 266 -1.26 -28.32 8.76
C ALA A 266 -1.96 -28.54 7.42
N ASP A 267 -2.10 -27.48 6.62
CA ASP A 267 -2.70 -27.55 5.28
C ASP A 267 -1.80 -28.27 4.28
N LEU A 268 -0.47 -28.07 4.37
CA LEU A 268 0.52 -28.78 3.56
C LEU A 268 0.59 -30.28 3.90
N GLU A 269 0.59 -30.63 5.19
CA GLU A 269 0.55 -32.02 5.66
C GLU A 269 -0.73 -32.72 5.18
N LYS A 270 -1.89 -32.06 5.29
CA LYS A 270 -3.16 -32.57 4.76
C LYS A 270 -3.12 -32.74 3.24
N SER A 271 -2.67 -31.72 2.51
CA SER A 271 -2.58 -31.76 1.04
C SER A 271 -1.65 -32.89 0.56
N LYS A 272 -0.58 -33.17 1.32
CA LYS A 272 0.34 -34.27 1.07
C LYS A 272 -0.34 -35.62 1.27
N GLU A 273 -1.11 -35.79 2.34
CA GLU A 273 -1.88 -37.02 2.59
C GLU A 273 -2.91 -37.27 1.50
N ASP A 274 -3.67 -36.24 1.11
CA ASP A 274 -4.66 -36.31 0.03
C ASP A 274 -4.00 -36.67 -1.30
N ALA A 275 -2.86 -36.04 -1.65
CA ALA A 275 -2.10 -36.35 -2.86
C ALA A 275 -1.57 -37.79 -2.84
N LYS A 276 -1.05 -38.28 -1.70
CA LYS A 276 -0.58 -39.67 -1.55
C LYS A 276 -1.70 -40.69 -1.72
N LEU A 277 -2.86 -40.44 -1.13
CA LEU A 277 -4.05 -41.28 -1.33
C LEU A 277 -4.45 -41.33 -2.81
N ARG A 278 -4.43 -40.18 -3.49
CA ARG A 278 -4.75 -40.10 -4.92
C ARG A 278 -3.74 -40.84 -5.78
N ILE A 279 -2.43 -40.72 -5.49
CA ILE A 279 -1.36 -41.51 -6.12
C ILE A 279 -1.61 -43.01 -5.96
N GLN A 280 -2.02 -43.45 -4.76
CA GLN A 280 -2.32 -44.85 -4.51
C GLN A 280 -3.50 -45.34 -5.38
N ILE A 281 -4.58 -44.56 -5.43
CA ILE A 281 -5.77 -44.86 -6.25
C ILE A 281 -5.40 -44.95 -7.73
N ILE A 282 -4.68 -43.97 -8.28
CA ILE A 282 -4.24 -43.97 -9.68
C ILE A 282 -3.29 -45.15 -9.95
N GLY A 283 -2.42 -45.48 -8.99
CA GLY A 283 -1.56 -46.64 -9.07
C GLY A 283 -2.35 -47.96 -9.16
N ASP A 284 -3.44 -48.08 -8.41
CA ASP A 284 -4.37 -49.21 -8.51
C ASP A 284 -5.11 -49.22 -9.85
N GLU A 285 -5.57 -48.07 -10.34
CA GLU A 285 -6.19 -47.94 -11.67
C GLU A 285 -5.25 -48.38 -12.79
N LEU A 286 -3.98 -47.95 -12.75
CA LEU A 286 -2.96 -48.36 -13.71
C LEU A 286 -2.68 -49.86 -13.64
N ARG A 287 -2.67 -50.47 -12.44
CA ARG A 287 -2.55 -51.92 -12.27
C ARG A 287 -3.72 -52.68 -12.90
N VAL A 288 -4.95 -52.16 -12.76
CA VAL A 288 -6.15 -52.74 -13.38
C VAL A 288 -6.08 -52.63 -14.90
N VAL A 289 -5.61 -51.49 -15.44
CA VAL A 289 -5.41 -51.35 -16.89
C VAL A 289 -4.33 -52.30 -17.39
N ALA A 290 -3.24 -52.46 -16.64
CA ALA A 290 -2.13 -53.36 -16.96
C ALA A 290 -2.51 -54.85 -16.86
N SER A 291 -3.48 -55.24 -16.03
CA SER A 291 -3.99 -56.62 -15.98
C SER A 291 -4.88 -56.98 -17.18
N GLY A 292 -5.32 -55.96 -17.92
CA GLY A 292 -6.03 -56.09 -19.19
C GLY A 292 -5.09 -56.16 -20.40
N PRO A 293 -5.54 -55.74 -21.60
CA PRO A 293 -4.74 -55.87 -22.81
C PRO A 293 -3.71 -54.74 -23.01
N ALA A 294 -3.58 -53.82 -22.06
CA ALA A 294 -2.65 -52.69 -22.15
C ALA A 294 -1.18 -53.09 -22.41
N PRO A 295 -0.62 -54.17 -21.80
CA PRO A 295 0.76 -54.58 -22.10
C PRO A 295 0.99 -54.96 -23.57
N LEU A 296 -0.06 -55.42 -24.26
CA LEU A 296 0.01 -55.78 -25.68
C LEU A 296 0.19 -54.55 -26.59
N LEU A 297 -0.11 -53.36 -26.09
CA LEU A 297 0.13 -52.10 -26.81
C LEU A 297 1.62 -51.80 -27.02
N LEU A 298 2.50 -52.47 -26.28
CA LEU A 298 3.95 -52.39 -26.43
C LEU A 298 4.46 -53.17 -27.65
N ILE A 299 3.64 -54.06 -28.21
CA ILE A 299 4.02 -54.96 -29.32
C ILE A 299 3.03 -54.92 -30.50
N PRO A 300 2.67 -53.73 -31.02
CA PRO A 300 1.66 -53.59 -32.08
C PRO A 300 2.06 -54.33 -33.37
N GLU A 301 3.35 -54.36 -33.70
CA GLU A 301 3.86 -55.04 -34.90
C GLU A 301 3.64 -56.56 -34.84
N LEU A 302 3.79 -57.17 -33.66
CA LEU A 302 3.55 -58.61 -33.51
C LEU A 302 2.06 -58.95 -33.65
N ILE A 303 1.18 -58.08 -33.14
CA ILE A 303 -0.27 -58.24 -33.31
C ILE A 303 -0.66 -58.13 -34.79
N ASN A 304 -0.10 -57.16 -35.52
CA ASN A 304 -0.35 -57.02 -36.95
C ASN A 304 0.12 -58.25 -37.74
N LYS A 305 1.31 -58.79 -37.43
CA LYS A 305 1.81 -60.02 -38.08
C LYS A 305 0.91 -61.23 -37.82
N ILE A 306 0.34 -61.36 -36.61
CA ILE A 306 -0.61 -62.43 -36.30
C ILE A 306 -1.88 -62.28 -37.16
N LEU A 307 -2.41 -61.06 -37.32
CA LEU A 307 -3.59 -60.81 -38.14
C LEU A 307 -3.33 -61.04 -39.63
N GLU A 308 -2.17 -60.61 -40.14
CA GLU A 308 -1.75 -60.85 -41.52
C GLU A 308 -1.62 -62.34 -41.83
N GLN A 309 -0.96 -63.08 -40.92
CA GLN A 309 -0.82 -64.53 -41.05
C GLN A 309 -2.19 -65.23 -40.96
N ASP A 310 -3.06 -64.85 -40.03
CA ASP A 310 -4.42 -65.40 -39.93
C ASP A 310 -5.25 -65.21 -41.22
N ILE A 311 -5.12 -64.06 -41.88
CA ILE A 311 -5.77 -63.81 -43.18
C ILE A 311 -5.21 -64.76 -44.24
N ALA A 312 -3.88 -64.90 -44.31
CA ALA A 312 -3.22 -65.77 -45.28
C ALA A 312 -3.58 -67.26 -45.08
N GLU A 313 -3.64 -67.72 -43.83
CA GLU A 313 -4.03 -69.10 -43.48
C GLU A 313 -5.48 -69.39 -43.87
N ARG A 314 -6.41 -68.48 -43.59
CA ARG A 314 -7.83 -68.66 -43.97
C ARG A 314 -8.02 -68.72 -45.47
N HIS A 315 -7.34 -67.84 -46.21
CA HIS A 315 -7.40 -67.88 -47.68
C HIS A 315 -6.88 -69.22 -48.21
N ALA A 316 -5.83 -69.79 -47.61
CA ALA A 316 -5.33 -71.11 -47.97
C ALA A 316 -6.31 -72.23 -47.62
N ILE A 317 -6.92 -72.21 -46.42
CA ILE A 317 -7.92 -73.20 -45.96
C ILE A 317 -9.20 -73.13 -46.83
N GLU A 318 -9.71 -71.93 -47.10
CA GLU A 318 -10.88 -71.73 -47.97
C GLU A 318 -10.59 -72.22 -49.39
N ALA A 319 -9.42 -71.89 -49.94
CA ALA A 319 -9.00 -72.37 -51.25
C ALA A 319 -8.88 -73.90 -51.31
N ASP A 320 -8.34 -74.54 -50.27
CA ASP A 320 -8.25 -76.01 -50.20
C ASP A 320 -9.64 -76.66 -50.13
N SER A 321 -10.53 -76.14 -49.28
CA SER A 321 -11.91 -76.62 -49.20
C SER A 321 -12.67 -76.46 -50.53
N PHE A 322 -12.46 -75.34 -51.22
CA PHE A 322 -13.05 -75.08 -52.53
C PHE A 322 -12.51 -76.03 -53.61
N LEU A 323 -11.20 -76.32 -53.59
CA LEU A 323 -10.60 -77.30 -54.49
C LEU A 323 -11.12 -78.72 -54.25
N GLY A 324 -11.35 -79.11 -52.99
CA GLY A 324 -12.00 -80.37 -52.64
C GLY A 324 -13.42 -80.47 -53.25
N LEU A 325 -14.22 -79.41 -53.13
CA LEU A 325 -15.56 -79.36 -53.77
C LEU A 325 -15.49 -79.43 -55.30
N LEU A 326 -14.49 -78.81 -55.92
CA LEU A 326 -14.27 -78.92 -57.37
C LEU A 326 -13.88 -80.33 -57.77
N GLU A 327 -13.05 -81.02 -56.99
CA GLU A 327 -12.67 -82.40 -57.24
C GLU A 327 -13.89 -83.35 -57.17
N GLU A 328 -14.75 -83.18 -56.17
CA GLU A 328 -16.02 -83.93 -56.07
C GLU A 328 -16.92 -83.67 -57.29
N ARG A 329 -17.10 -82.40 -57.67
CA ARG A 329 -17.87 -82.01 -58.85
C ARG A 329 -17.31 -82.65 -60.12
N ASP A 330 -16.00 -82.58 -60.31
CA ASP A 330 -15.32 -83.06 -61.51
C ASP A 330 -15.45 -84.59 -61.62
N ALA A 331 -15.36 -85.31 -60.49
CA ALA A 331 -15.64 -86.74 -60.42
C ALA A 331 -17.09 -87.07 -60.85
N LEU A 332 -18.08 -86.27 -60.43
CA LEU A 332 -19.48 -86.44 -60.85
C LEU A 332 -19.68 -86.18 -62.35
N ILE A 333 -19.04 -85.13 -62.89
CA ILE A 333 -19.07 -84.80 -64.32
C ILE A 333 -18.51 -85.96 -65.14
N ILE A 334 -17.33 -86.48 -64.76
CA ILE A 334 -16.69 -87.62 -65.43
C ILE A 334 -17.58 -88.87 -65.33
N LYS A 335 -18.17 -89.15 -64.17
CA LYS A 335 -19.08 -90.29 -63.98
C LYS A 335 -20.32 -90.19 -64.86
N LYS A 336 -20.92 -89.01 -64.98
CA LYS A 336 -22.08 -88.77 -65.86
C LYS A 336 -21.70 -88.95 -67.33
N MET A 337 -20.57 -88.42 -67.77
CA MET A 337 -20.09 -88.59 -69.15
C MET A 337 -19.78 -90.04 -69.51
N LYS A 338 -19.22 -90.82 -68.57
CA LYS A 338 -19.06 -92.28 -68.72
C LYS A 338 -20.42 -92.97 -68.89
N SER A 339 -21.43 -92.61 -68.09
CA SER A 339 -22.78 -93.18 -68.21
C SER A 339 -23.48 -92.84 -69.53
N SER A 340 -23.11 -91.71 -70.16
CA SER A 340 -23.64 -91.25 -71.45
C SER A 340 -22.84 -91.77 -72.66
N ARG A 341 -21.91 -92.72 -72.49
CA ARG A 341 -21.08 -93.32 -73.55
C ARG A 341 -20.21 -92.31 -74.32
N ALA A 342 -19.63 -91.32 -73.63
CA ALA A 342 -18.61 -90.46 -74.23
C ALA A 342 -17.38 -91.28 -74.69
N SER A 343 -16.72 -90.84 -75.76
CA SER A 343 -15.51 -91.50 -76.26
C SER A 343 -14.31 -91.33 -75.31
N ALA A 344 -13.39 -92.29 -75.29
CA ALA A 344 -12.21 -92.24 -74.43
C ALA A 344 -11.37 -90.96 -74.62
N LYS A 345 -11.20 -90.53 -75.88
CA LYS A 345 -10.46 -89.31 -76.23
C LYS A 345 -11.08 -88.04 -75.60
N VAL A 346 -12.41 -87.94 -75.60
CA VAL A 346 -13.12 -86.79 -75.00
C VAL A 346 -13.05 -86.82 -73.47
N LEU A 347 -13.12 -88.01 -72.87
CA LEU A 347 -12.96 -88.17 -71.41
C LEU A 347 -11.55 -87.76 -70.96
N ASP A 348 -10.51 -88.12 -71.70
CA ASP A 348 -9.12 -87.77 -71.38
C ASP A 348 -8.88 -86.26 -71.53
N GLU A 349 -9.39 -85.64 -72.61
CA GLU A 349 -9.25 -84.21 -72.86
C GLU A 349 -9.96 -83.36 -71.78
N ILE A 350 -11.19 -83.73 -71.41
CA ILE A 350 -11.91 -83.02 -70.35
C ILE A 350 -11.27 -83.29 -68.97
N SER A 351 -10.83 -84.52 -68.69
CA SER A 351 -10.14 -84.82 -67.42
C SER A 351 -8.83 -84.05 -67.30
N SER A 352 -8.10 -83.86 -68.42
CA SER A 352 -6.87 -83.06 -68.45
C SER A 352 -7.19 -81.57 -68.24
N TYR A 353 -8.23 -81.05 -68.91
CA TYR A 353 -8.67 -79.67 -68.73
C TYR A 353 -9.11 -79.38 -67.28
N LEU A 354 -9.93 -80.24 -66.68
CA LEU A 354 -10.41 -80.06 -65.30
C LEU A 354 -9.27 -80.14 -64.29
N SER A 355 -8.34 -81.08 -64.46
CA SER A 355 -7.15 -81.15 -63.61
C SER A 355 -6.23 -79.94 -63.78
N HIS A 356 -6.08 -79.42 -65.00
CA HIS A 356 -5.32 -78.20 -65.25
C HIS A 356 -6.00 -76.96 -64.64
N ASP A 357 -7.32 -76.83 -64.76
CA ASP A 357 -8.11 -75.76 -64.14
C ASP A 357 -7.98 -75.80 -62.60
N ARG A 358 -8.13 -76.97 -61.97
CA ARG A 358 -7.91 -77.13 -60.52
C ARG A 358 -6.48 -76.75 -60.10
N ASN A 359 -5.47 -77.20 -60.84
CA ASN A 359 -4.07 -76.88 -60.52
C ASN A 359 -3.78 -75.38 -60.68
N SER A 360 -4.26 -74.75 -61.75
CA SER A 360 -4.09 -73.30 -61.97
C SER A 360 -4.77 -72.43 -60.91
N ARG A 361 -5.86 -72.92 -60.30
CA ARG A 361 -6.55 -72.26 -59.18
C ARG A 361 -5.89 -72.55 -57.83
N GLY A 362 -5.08 -73.61 -57.76
CA GLY A 362 -4.38 -74.06 -56.55
C GLY A 362 -3.01 -73.43 -56.32
N ASP A 363 -2.48 -72.61 -57.23
CA ASP A 363 -1.19 -71.91 -57.06
C ASP A 363 -1.19 -70.92 -55.87
N ASN A 364 -2.36 -70.57 -55.33
CA ASN A 364 -2.50 -69.80 -54.08
C ASN A 364 -2.42 -70.66 -52.79
N LYS A 365 -2.10 -71.96 -52.87
CA LYS A 365 -1.99 -72.87 -51.70
C LYS A 365 -0.76 -72.62 -50.81
N ALA A 366 0.10 -71.66 -51.12
CA ALA A 366 1.46 -71.60 -50.58
C ALA A 366 1.60 -70.98 -49.18
N THR A 367 0.57 -71.02 -48.32
CA THR A 367 0.68 -70.59 -46.93
C THR A 367 0.42 -71.76 -45.99
N GLU A 368 1.41 -72.13 -45.18
CA GLU A 368 1.27 -73.12 -44.11
C GLU A 368 0.37 -72.57 -42.99
N ALA A 369 -0.65 -73.34 -42.61
CA ALA A 369 -1.57 -72.99 -41.52
C ALA A 369 -1.02 -73.45 -40.17
N TYR A 370 -0.23 -72.60 -39.51
CA TYR A 370 0.44 -72.92 -38.25
C TYR A 370 -0.08 -72.15 -37.04
N LEU A 371 -0.72 -70.99 -37.23
CA LEU A 371 -1.32 -70.22 -36.14
C LEU A 371 -2.71 -70.73 -35.77
N ASP A 372 -3.56 -71.00 -36.78
CA ASP A 372 -4.94 -71.52 -36.65
C ASP A 372 -5.70 -70.93 -35.45
N ILE A 373 -5.70 -69.59 -35.36
CA ILE A 373 -6.26 -68.90 -34.20
C ILE A 373 -7.79 -69.00 -34.15
N SER A 374 -8.34 -69.12 -32.94
CA SER A 374 -9.78 -69.14 -32.75
C SER A 374 -10.43 -67.82 -33.18
N THR A 375 -11.71 -67.88 -33.57
CA THR A 375 -12.52 -66.69 -33.90
C THR A 375 -12.54 -65.66 -32.76
N ASP A 376 -12.53 -66.13 -31.50
CA ASP A 376 -12.45 -65.26 -30.32
C ASP A 376 -11.10 -64.52 -30.23
N CYS A 377 -9.98 -65.23 -30.45
CA CYS A 377 -8.65 -64.63 -30.49
C CYS A 377 -8.55 -63.58 -31.61
N LYS A 378 -9.08 -63.90 -32.80
CA LYS A 378 -9.16 -62.97 -33.93
C LYS A 378 -9.96 -61.71 -33.60
N ASN A 379 -11.14 -61.87 -33.01
CA ASN A 379 -11.99 -60.74 -32.65
C ASN A 379 -11.30 -59.82 -31.63
N LYS A 380 -10.59 -60.40 -30.65
CA LYS A 380 -9.80 -59.64 -29.67
C LYS A 380 -8.61 -58.92 -30.31
N ALA A 381 -7.88 -59.58 -31.22
CA ALA A 381 -6.77 -58.95 -31.95
C ALA A 381 -7.26 -57.81 -32.85
N ASN A 382 -8.37 -58.00 -33.57
CA ASN A 382 -9.00 -56.93 -34.37
C ASN A 382 -9.52 -55.79 -33.50
N ALA A 383 -10.09 -56.07 -32.32
CA ALA A 383 -10.53 -55.02 -31.40
C ALA A 383 -9.35 -54.13 -30.96
N LEU A 384 -8.19 -54.73 -30.70
CA LEU A 384 -6.96 -54.00 -30.37
C LEU A 384 -6.48 -53.11 -31.53
N GLN A 385 -6.68 -53.51 -32.78
CA GLN A 385 -6.31 -52.72 -33.95
C GLN A 385 -7.32 -51.59 -34.26
N ASN A 386 -8.61 -51.81 -33.98
CA ASN A 386 -9.71 -50.93 -34.40
C ASN A 386 -10.24 -50.01 -33.28
N GLY A 387 -9.33 -49.38 -32.52
CA GLY A 387 -9.68 -48.27 -31.60
C GLY A 387 -9.66 -48.60 -30.10
N LEU A 388 -9.69 -49.88 -29.69
CA LEU A 388 -9.49 -50.23 -28.27
C LEU A 388 -8.09 -49.83 -27.79
N SER A 389 -7.10 -49.86 -28.68
CA SER A 389 -5.74 -49.37 -28.41
C SER A 389 -5.70 -47.88 -28.11
N ASP A 390 -6.44 -47.05 -28.85
CA ASP A 390 -6.47 -45.60 -28.64
C ASP A 390 -7.16 -45.24 -27.32
N GLU A 391 -8.26 -45.91 -26.99
CA GLU A 391 -8.97 -45.69 -25.73
C GLU A 391 -8.10 -46.05 -24.51
N ILE A 392 -7.40 -47.20 -24.58
CA ILE A 392 -6.48 -47.62 -23.52
C ILE A 392 -5.27 -46.69 -23.43
N ARG A 393 -4.68 -46.29 -24.57
CA ARG A 393 -3.58 -45.31 -24.60
C ARG A 393 -3.98 -44.01 -23.94
N SER A 394 -5.13 -43.44 -24.30
CA SER A 394 -5.62 -42.21 -23.70
C SER A 394 -5.84 -42.35 -22.19
N LYS A 395 -6.34 -43.49 -21.70
CA LYS A 395 -6.51 -43.75 -20.26
C LYS A 395 -5.16 -43.85 -19.54
N VAL A 396 -4.21 -44.59 -20.11
CA VAL A 396 -2.85 -44.72 -19.55
C VAL A 396 -2.13 -43.38 -19.53
N ASP A 397 -2.19 -42.62 -20.63
CA ASP A 397 -1.55 -41.31 -20.74
C ASP A 397 -2.15 -40.30 -19.74
N SER A 398 -3.48 -40.28 -19.59
CA SER A 398 -4.13 -39.41 -18.61
C SER A 398 -3.73 -39.78 -17.18
N ALA A 399 -3.78 -41.06 -16.83
CA ALA A 399 -3.47 -41.55 -15.50
C ALA A 399 -1.99 -41.36 -15.15
N THR A 400 -1.06 -41.62 -16.09
CA THR A 400 0.38 -41.40 -15.87
C THR A 400 0.73 -39.92 -15.74
N ASN A 401 0.10 -39.04 -16.53
CA ASN A 401 0.27 -37.59 -16.38
C ASN A 401 -0.28 -37.07 -15.04
N GLU A 402 -1.44 -37.56 -14.59
CA GLU A 402 -2.00 -37.21 -13.27
C GLU A 402 -1.10 -37.73 -12.14
N PHE A 403 -0.62 -38.97 -12.26
CA PHE A 403 0.32 -39.58 -11.31
C PHE A 403 1.60 -38.75 -11.18
N GLN A 404 2.24 -38.38 -12.30
CA GLN A 404 3.48 -37.61 -12.28
C GLN A 404 3.27 -36.24 -11.62
N LYS A 405 2.20 -35.53 -11.98
CA LYS A 405 1.87 -34.23 -11.37
C LYS A 405 1.69 -34.31 -9.87
N LEU A 406 1.00 -35.35 -9.38
CA LEU A 406 0.80 -35.55 -7.95
C LEU A 406 2.09 -35.96 -7.25
N TYR A 407 2.93 -36.76 -7.90
CA TYR A 407 4.23 -37.15 -7.37
C TYR A 407 5.15 -35.94 -7.20
N ASP A 408 5.23 -35.09 -8.23
CA ASP A 408 5.99 -33.83 -8.19
C ASP A 408 5.44 -32.89 -7.11
N LEU A 409 4.11 -32.81 -6.96
CA LEU A 409 3.47 -32.05 -5.89
C LEU A 409 3.88 -32.54 -4.50
N VAL A 410 3.93 -33.86 -4.29
CA VAL A 410 4.37 -34.43 -3.00
C VAL A 410 5.83 -34.09 -2.74
N ASP A 411 6.73 -34.19 -3.74
CA ASP A 411 8.14 -33.82 -3.59
C ASP A 411 8.31 -32.33 -3.26
N ASP A 412 7.54 -31.45 -3.93
CA ASP A 412 7.53 -30.02 -3.65
C ASP A 412 7.04 -29.71 -2.24
N ILE A 413 5.97 -30.38 -1.77
CA ILE A 413 5.49 -30.24 -0.40
C ILE A 413 6.53 -30.75 0.59
N ASP A 414 7.22 -31.85 0.31
CA ASP A 414 8.28 -32.39 1.16
C ASP A 414 9.47 -31.43 1.31
N ARG A 415 9.90 -30.80 0.21
CA ARG A 415 10.93 -29.74 0.25
C ARG A 415 10.48 -28.54 1.08
N LYS A 416 9.21 -28.11 0.94
CA LYS A 416 8.63 -27.03 1.75
C LYS A 416 8.59 -27.38 3.23
N LEU A 417 8.12 -28.59 3.58
CA LEU A 417 8.06 -29.05 4.97
C LEU A 417 9.44 -29.22 5.60
N ALA A 418 10.46 -29.61 4.83
CA ALA A 418 11.84 -29.70 5.28
C ALA A 418 12.47 -28.33 5.60
N SER A 419 11.95 -27.25 4.99
CA SER A 419 12.38 -25.88 5.28
C SER A 419 11.70 -25.24 6.50
N VAL A 420 10.72 -25.92 7.11
CA VAL A 420 10.04 -25.45 8.33
C VAL A 420 10.99 -25.63 9.52
N PRO A 421 11.38 -24.57 10.22
CA PRO A 421 12.26 -24.68 11.39
C PRO A 421 11.54 -25.26 12.62
N ASP A 422 12.32 -25.46 13.68
CA ASP A 422 11.95 -26.34 14.80
C ASP A 422 10.67 -25.92 15.55
N LYS A 423 9.87 -26.92 15.96
CA LYS A 423 8.45 -26.77 16.30
C LYS A 423 8.16 -25.94 17.56
N GLU A 424 9.05 -25.97 18.54
CA GLU A 424 8.76 -25.44 19.88
C GLU A 424 8.89 -23.92 19.97
N THR A 425 9.92 -23.34 19.34
CA THR A 425 10.21 -21.90 19.45
C THR A 425 9.20 -21.03 18.68
N ILE A 426 8.76 -21.48 17.50
CA ILE A 426 7.78 -20.73 16.68
C ILE A 426 6.39 -20.81 17.30
N TYR A 427 6.02 -21.97 17.86
CA TYR A 427 4.72 -22.17 18.50
C TYR A 427 4.52 -21.23 19.70
N GLU A 428 5.53 -21.10 20.56
CA GLU A 428 5.48 -20.15 21.67
C GLU A 428 5.30 -18.70 21.20
N LYS A 429 6.00 -18.29 20.13
CA LYS A 429 5.89 -16.96 19.54
C LYS A 429 4.53 -16.69 18.90
N ILE A 430 3.95 -17.67 18.21
CA ILE A 430 2.59 -17.55 17.64
C ILE A 430 1.56 -17.41 18.76
N LYS A 431 1.71 -18.16 19.85
CA LYS A 431 0.84 -18.04 21.02
C LYS A 431 0.99 -16.65 21.67
N GLU A 432 2.21 -16.16 21.85
CA GLU A 432 2.47 -14.82 22.35
C GLU A 432 1.84 -13.74 21.45
N ARG A 433 1.90 -13.89 20.12
CA ARG A 433 1.22 -13.01 19.16
C ARG A 433 -0.29 -12.99 19.37
N GLN A 434 -0.91 -14.14 19.60
CA GLN A 434 -2.35 -14.24 19.89
C GLN A 434 -2.71 -13.58 21.22
N GLU A 435 -1.88 -13.74 22.26
CA GLU A 435 -2.09 -13.09 23.55
C GLU A 435 -1.97 -11.56 23.44
N ILE A 436 -1.01 -11.04 22.66
CA ILE A 436 -0.89 -9.61 22.39
C ILE A 436 -2.11 -9.10 21.61
N GLN A 437 -2.57 -9.84 20.59
CA GLN A 437 -3.76 -9.47 19.84
C GLN A 437 -5.00 -9.40 20.74
N PHE A 438 -5.20 -10.38 21.63
CA PHE A 438 -6.30 -10.36 22.58
C PHE A 438 -6.26 -9.14 23.51
N LYS A 439 -5.06 -8.75 23.97
CA LYS A 439 -4.88 -7.53 24.78
C LYS A 439 -5.23 -6.26 23.99
N ILE A 440 -4.86 -6.20 22.70
CA ILE A 440 -5.23 -5.09 21.80
C ILE A 440 -6.75 -5.01 21.66
N ASP A 441 -7.41 -6.12 21.33
CA ASP A 441 -8.86 -6.15 21.10
C ASP A 441 -9.64 -5.71 22.36
N LYS A 442 -9.17 -6.16 23.54
CA LYS A 442 -9.74 -5.74 24.82
C LYS A 442 -9.56 -4.24 25.06
N ALA A 443 -8.37 -3.70 24.82
CA ALA A 443 -8.08 -2.28 25.00
C ALA A 443 -8.87 -1.40 24.00
N GLU A 444 -9.03 -1.84 22.75
CA GLU A 444 -9.85 -1.16 21.75
C GLU A 444 -11.34 -1.15 22.12
N TYR A 445 -11.84 -2.25 22.70
CA TYR A 445 -13.20 -2.29 23.23
C TYR A 445 -13.40 -1.30 24.40
N GLU A 446 -12.43 -1.22 25.33
CA GLU A 446 -12.45 -0.27 26.44
C GLU A 446 -12.38 1.19 25.96
N ASP A 447 -11.51 1.51 25.00
CA ASP A 447 -11.43 2.82 24.35
C ASP A 447 -12.76 3.22 23.71
N LYS A 448 -13.38 2.30 22.96
CA LYS A 448 -14.70 2.52 22.35
C LYS A 448 -15.77 2.84 23.39
N LEU A 449 -15.82 2.08 24.49
CA LEU A 449 -16.79 2.28 25.56
C LEU A 449 -16.59 3.62 26.28
N LEU A 450 -15.34 4.06 26.47
CA LEU A 450 -15.03 5.37 27.03
C LEU A 450 -15.39 6.51 26.07
N ARG A 451 -15.16 6.35 24.76
CA ARG A 451 -15.58 7.34 23.75
C ARG A 451 -17.09 7.48 23.68
N ASP A 452 -17.84 6.39 23.80
CA ASP A 452 -19.29 6.44 23.85
C ASP A 452 -19.81 7.09 25.14
N LYS A 453 -19.16 6.84 26.28
CA LYS A 453 -19.43 7.58 27.53
C LYS A 453 -19.13 9.06 27.39
N LEU A 454 -18.00 9.42 26.75
CA LEU A 454 -17.61 10.81 26.51
C LEU A 454 -18.67 11.55 25.67
N LYS A 455 -19.19 10.92 24.61
CA LYS A 455 -20.28 11.50 23.80
C LYS A 455 -21.55 11.76 24.59
N LYS A 456 -21.95 10.81 25.45
CA LYS A 456 -23.13 10.98 26.33
C LYS A 456 -22.92 12.14 27.30
N LEU A 457 -21.73 12.20 27.90
CA LEU A 457 -21.37 13.26 28.84
C LEU A 457 -21.30 14.63 28.17
N ASP A 458 -20.76 14.72 26.96
CA ASP A 458 -20.77 15.95 26.15
C ASP A 458 -22.18 16.45 25.87
N TRP A 459 -23.11 15.54 25.55
CA TRP A 459 -24.52 15.88 25.37
C TRP A 459 -25.17 16.37 26.67
N GLU A 460 -24.91 15.72 27.81
CA GLU A 460 -25.41 16.14 29.12
C GLU A 460 -24.90 17.53 29.52
N ILE A 461 -23.60 17.78 29.34
CA ILE A 461 -22.96 19.07 29.59
C ILE A 461 -23.61 20.15 28.71
N GLU A 462 -23.86 19.86 27.43
CA GLU A 462 -24.50 20.80 26.51
C GLU A 462 -25.93 21.12 26.94
N GLN A 463 -26.74 20.11 27.29
CA GLN A 463 -28.11 20.32 27.76
C GLN A 463 -28.15 21.16 29.05
N LYS A 464 -27.29 20.85 30.03
CA LYS A 464 -27.21 21.62 31.29
C LYS A 464 -26.69 23.04 31.05
N SER A 465 -25.71 23.23 30.18
CA SER A 465 -25.21 24.55 29.80
C SER A 465 -26.29 25.40 29.16
N ARG A 466 -27.11 24.84 28.26
CA ARG A 466 -28.26 25.54 27.66
C ARG A 466 -29.31 25.94 28.70
N ARG A 467 -29.59 25.08 29.69
CA ARG A 467 -30.52 25.38 30.79
C ARG A 467 -29.99 26.50 31.68
N LEU A 468 -28.70 26.47 32.01
CA LEU A 468 -28.03 27.53 32.78
C LEU A 468 -28.13 28.87 32.06
N VAL A 469 -27.84 28.92 30.76
CA VAL A 469 -27.94 30.15 29.96
C VAL A 469 -29.36 30.72 29.97
N ARG A 470 -30.37 29.88 29.70
CA ARG A 470 -31.79 30.31 29.75
C ARG A 470 -32.17 30.87 31.12
N LYS A 471 -31.67 30.27 32.19
CA LYS A 471 -31.97 30.73 33.56
C LYS A 471 -31.31 32.06 33.88
N ILE A 472 -30.06 32.27 33.45
CA ILE A 472 -29.36 33.56 33.56
C ILE A 472 -30.04 34.65 32.72
N GLU A 473 -30.66 34.31 31.59
CA GLU A 473 -31.41 35.26 30.77
C GLU A 473 -32.79 35.61 31.34
N SER A 474 -33.43 34.69 32.06
CA SER A 474 -34.76 34.88 32.66
C SER A 474 -34.77 35.51 34.06
N SER A 475 -33.60 35.69 34.67
CA SER A 475 -33.41 36.17 36.06
C SER A 475 -32.78 37.56 36.07
#